data_AF-A0A9E6A730-F1
#
_entry.id   AF-A0A9E6A730-F1
#
_cell.length_a   1.000
_cell.length_b   1.000
_cell.length_c   1.000
_cell.angle_alpha   90.00
_cell.angle_beta   90.00
_cell.angle_gamma   90.00
#
_symmetry.space_group_name_H-M   'P 1'
#
loop_
_entity.id
_entity.type
_entity.pdbx_description
1 polymer ?
#
loop_
_entity_poly.entity_id
_entity_poly.type
_entity_poly.pdbx_seq_one_letter_code
_entity_poly.pdbx_strand_id
1 'polypeptide(L)'
;MIRLLLIVALLLVVWQLFRMLSRSATLEEARTIGLQQARSHIQSPILLEDYAEARRIPMQQLVSWIEKGEIPSYRWRQYTYIEDRELIKSNK
;
A
#
# COMPACT_ATOMS: atom_id res chain seq x y z
N MET A 1 -29.85 -31.76 -22.25
CA MET A 1 -29.89 -30.28 -22.32
C MET A 1 -29.61 -29.64 -20.95
N ILE A 2 -30.33 -30.00 -19.89
CA ILE A 2 -30.14 -29.45 -18.53
C ILE A 2 -28.72 -29.65 -17.97
N ARG A 3 -28.11 -30.83 -18.17
CA ARG A 3 -26.71 -31.09 -17.74
C ARG A 3 -25.70 -30.14 -18.39
N LEU A 4 -25.92 -29.73 -19.63
CA LEU A 4 -25.01 -28.84 -20.35
C LEU A 4 -25.13 -27.40 -19.82
N LEU A 5 -26.36 -26.97 -19.51
CA LEU A 5 -26.63 -25.65 -18.90
C LEU A 5 -25.99 -25.50 -17.53
N LEU A 6 -25.99 -26.56 -16.71
CA LEU A 6 -25.33 -26.55 -15.40
C LEU A 6 -23.81 -26.35 -15.51
N ILE A 7 -23.16 -27.01 -16.48
CA ILE A 7 -21.72 -26.86 -16.70
C ILE A 7 -21.39 -25.42 -17.14
N VAL A 8 -22.18 -24.85 -18.06
CA VAL A 8 -22.01 -23.47 -18.51
C VAL A 8 -22.20 -22.48 -17.36
N ALA A 9 -23.23 -22.67 -16.53
CA ALA A 9 -23.46 -21.84 -15.36
C ALA A 9 -22.27 -21.89 -14.38
N LEU A 10 -21.71 -23.08 -14.15
CA LEU A 10 -20.57 -23.26 -13.25
C LEU A 10 -19.30 -22.58 -13.80
N LEU A 11 -19.05 -22.69 -15.11
CA LEU A 11 -17.94 -22.00 -15.77
C LEU A 11 -18.08 -20.48 -15.69
N LEU A 12 -19.29 -19.94 -15.86
CA LEU A 12 -19.54 -18.51 -15.74
C LEU A 12 -19.28 -17.98 -14.33
N VAL A 13 -19.67 -18.73 -13.30
CA VAL A 13 -19.40 -18.38 -11.90
C VAL A 13 -17.90 -18.37 -11.62
N VAL A 14 -17.18 -19.42 -12.03
CA VAL A 14 -15.72 -19.49 -11.85
C VAL A 14 -15.00 -18.37 -12.62
N TRP A 15 -15.43 -18.08 -13.84
CA TRP A 15 -14.91 -16.99 -14.66
C TRP A 15 -15.11 -15.62 -14.00
N GLN A 16 -16.29 -15.36 -13.46
CA GLN A 16 -16.61 -14.10 -12.80
C GLN A 16 -15.78 -13.89 -11.52
N LEU A 17 -15.59 -14.95 -10.73
CA LEU A 17 -14.72 -14.92 -9.55
C LEU A 17 -13.26 -14.68 -9.94
N PHE A 18 -12.76 -15.36 -10.97
CA PHE A 18 -11.41 -15.17 -11.48
C PHE A 18 -11.19 -13.73 -11.95
N ARG A 19 -12.17 -13.14 -12.65
CA ARG A 19 -12.11 -11.75 -13.13
C ARG A 19 -12.09 -10.72 -11.99
N MET A 20 -12.80 -10.99 -10.89
CA MET A 20 -12.70 -10.16 -9.68
C MET A 20 -11.33 -10.25 -9.01
N LEU A 21 -10.76 -11.46 -8.91
CA LEU A 21 -9.44 -11.71 -8.29
C LEU A 21 -8.27 -11.17 -9.13
N SER A 22 -8.42 -11.17 -10.45
CA SER A 22 -7.40 -10.68 -11.41
C SER A 22 -7.53 -9.18 -11.70
N ARG A 23 -8.48 -8.48 -11.06
CA ARG A 23 -8.56 -7.03 -11.14
C ARG A 23 -7.32 -6.46 -10.48
N SER A 24 -6.42 -5.87 -11.28
CA SER A 24 -5.27 -5.14 -10.79
C SER A 24 -5.77 -4.06 -9.83
N ALA A 25 -5.26 -4.06 -8.60
CA ALA A 25 -5.56 -3.03 -7.62
C ALA A 25 -5.31 -1.66 -8.26
N THR A 26 -6.29 -0.77 -8.16
CA THR A 26 -6.14 0.63 -8.55
C THR A 26 -4.99 1.25 -7.72
N LEU A 27 -4.41 2.34 -8.22
CA LEU A 27 -3.23 2.96 -7.57
C LEU A 27 -3.52 3.34 -6.10
N GLU A 28 -4.74 3.80 -5.81
CA GLU A 28 -5.20 4.10 -4.45
C GLU A 28 -5.36 2.84 -3.58
N GLU A 29 -5.91 1.75 -4.12
CA GLU A 29 -6.00 0.47 -3.41
C GLU A 29 -4.61 -0.07 -3.07
N ALA A 30 -3.67 0.00 -4.02
CA ALA A 30 -2.28 -0.40 -3.77
C ALA A 30 -1.63 0.43 -2.65
N ARG A 31 -1.85 1.75 -2.64
CA ARG A 31 -1.39 2.64 -1.57
C ARG A 31 -2.01 2.28 -0.21
N THR A 32 -3.30 1.98 -0.19
CA THR A 32 -4.02 1.62 1.04
C THR A 32 -3.52 0.30 1.61
N ILE A 33 -3.35 -0.72 0.76
CA ILE A 33 -2.77 -2.01 1.16
C ILE A 33 -1.34 -1.80 1.65
N GLY A 34 -0.55 -0.99 0.97
CA GLY A 34 0.82 -0.67 1.38
C GLY A 34 0.88 0.03 2.74
N LEU A 35 -0.03 0.97 3.03
CA LEU A 35 -0.15 1.59 4.36
C LEU A 35 -0.52 0.55 5.43
N GLN A 36 -1.47 -0.33 5.14
CA GLN A 36 -1.84 -1.41 6.07
C GLN A 36 -0.66 -2.35 6.36
N GLN A 37 0.12 -2.69 5.34
CA GLN A 37 1.34 -3.48 5.50
C GLN A 37 2.39 -2.70 6.30
N ALA A 38 2.62 -1.42 6.00
CA ALA A 38 3.59 -0.61 6.73
C ALA A 38 3.26 -0.49 8.23
N ARG A 39 1.97 -0.47 8.61
CA ARG A 39 1.52 -0.38 10.02
C ARG A 39 1.99 -1.54 10.90
N SER A 40 2.31 -2.70 10.34
CA SER A 40 2.86 -3.82 11.10
C SER A 40 4.37 -3.70 11.35
N HIS A 41 5.04 -2.79 10.63
CA HIS A 41 6.50 -2.62 10.68
C HIS A 41 6.93 -1.30 11.31
N ILE A 42 6.13 -0.24 11.15
CA ILE A 42 6.45 1.11 11.59
C ILE A 42 5.21 1.82 12.17
N GLN A 43 5.42 2.75 13.11
CA GLN A 43 4.34 3.52 13.73
C GLN A 43 3.90 4.69 12.86
N SER A 44 2.58 4.90 12.75
CA SER A 44 1.99 6.00 11.97
C SER A 44 2.61 6.14 10.57
N PRO A 45 2.55 5.10 9.73
CA PRO A 45 3.17 5.12 8.41
C PRO A 45 2.55 6.18 7.52
N ILE A 46 3.41 6.90 6.81
CA ILE A 46 3.06 7.85 5.76
C ILE A 46 3.93 7.58 4.53
N LEU A 47 3.42 7.87 3.34
CA LEU A 47 4.22 7.76 2.13
C LEU A 47 5.37 8.78 2.18
N LEU A 48 6.56 8.38 1.74
CA LEU A 48 7.73 9.25 1.71
C LEU A 48 7.46 10.55 0.94
N GLU A 49 6.77 10.42 -0.20
CA GLU A 49 6.37 11.53 -1.07
C GLU A 49 5.41 12.50 -0.35
N ASP A 50 4.41 11.97 0.37
CA ASP A 50 3.46 12.80 1.11
C ASP A 50 4.15 13.57 2.23
N TYR A 51 5.07 12.90 2.94
CA TYR A 51 5.79 13.54 4.03
C TYR A 51 6.72 14.63 3.49
N ALA A 52 7.39 14.36 2.36
CA ALA A 52 8.21 15.36 1.66
C ALA A 52 7.39 16.58 1.28
N GLU A 53 6.20 16.37 0.69
CA GLU A 53 5.29 17.43 0.27
C GLU A 53 4.74 18.21 1.47
N ALA A 54 4.20 17.52 2.47
CA ALA A 54 3.62 18.13 3.67
C ALA A 54 4.64 18.96 4.47
N ARG A 55 5.90 18.52 4.50
CA ARG A 55 6.98 19.21 5.21
C ARG A 55 7.81 20.15 4.34
N ARG A 56 7.56 20.18 3.03
CA ARG A 56 8.36 20.90 2.03
C ARG A 56 9.85 20.57 2.14
N ILE A 57 10.16 19.30 2.40
CA ILE A 57 11.53 18.80 2.53
C ILE A 57 11.96 18.18 1.19
N PRO A 58 13.16 18.49 0.67
CA PRO A 58 13.68 17.86 -0.53
C PRO A 58 13.75 16.33 -0.40
N MET A 59 13.30 15.61 -1.42
CA MET A 59 13.31 14.15 -1.42
C MET A 59 14.71 13.57 -1.16
N GLN A 60 15.77 14.17 -1.71
CA GLN A 60 17.14 13.69 -1.47
C GLN A 60 17.53 13.75 0.01
N GLN A 61 17.07 14.77 0.73
CA GLN A 61 17.34 14.91 2.16
C GLN A 61 16.64 13.80 2.95
N LEU A 62 15.38 13.52 2.62
CA LEU A 62 14.62 12.43 3.23
C LEU A 62 15.24 11.06 2.97
N VAL A 63 15.69 10.80 1.74
CA VAL A 63 16.42 9.57 1.40
C VAL A 63 17.70 9.45 2.21
N SER A 64 18.46 10.54 2.36
CA SER A 64 19.66 10.55 3.21
C SER A 64 19.37 10.20 4.66
N TRP A 65 18.25 10.68 5.23
CA TRP A 65 17.85 10.34 6.59
C TRP A 65 17.48 8.86 6.74
N ILE A 66 16.85 8.27 5.70
CA ILE A 66 16.58 6.83 5.67
C ILE A 66 17.88 6.04 5.61
N GLU A 67 18.82 6.41 4.74
CA GLU A 67 20.11 5.73 4.58
C GLU A 67 20.97 5.79 5.85
N LYS A 68 20.91 6.90 6.57
CA LYS A 68 21.58 7.07 7.87
C LYS A 68 20.88 6.34 9.02
N GLY A 69 19.70 5.76 8.80
CA GLY A 69 18.89 5.12 9.84
C GLY A 69 18.25 6.12 10.80
N GLU A 70 18.22 7.41 10.45
CA GLU A 70 17.64 8.46 11.29
C GLU A 70 16.12 8.39 11.31
N ILE A 71 15.48 7.83 10.29
CA ILE A 71 14.03 7.66 10.18
C ILE A 71 13.72 6.19 9.83
N PRO A 72 12.89 5.48 10.63
CA PRO A 72 12.46 4.14 10.27
C PRO A 72 11.64 4.17 8.99
N SER A 73 11.96 3.23 8.09
CA SER A 73 11.31 3.12 6.80
C SER A 73 10.92 1.68 6.50
N TYR A 74 9.89 1.52 5.69
CA TYR A 74 9.43 0.25 5.19
C TYR A 74 9.15 0.36 3.70
N ARG A 75 9.77 -0.52 2.91
CA ARG A 75 9.58 -0.57 1.46
C ARG A 75 8.55 -1.64 1.12
N TRP A 76 7.50 -1.25 0.41
CA TRP A 76 6.49 -2.17 -0.09
C TRP A 76 6.26 -1.96 -1.58
N ARG A 77 6.61 -2.97 -2.38
CA ARG A 77 6.65 -2.89 -3.85
C ARG A 77 7.48 -1.67 -4.29
N GLN A 78 6.83 -0.70 -4.93
CA GLN A 78 7.44 0.51 -5.45
C GLN A 78 7.37 1.71 -4.51
N TYR A 79 6.71 1.57 -3.35
CA TYR A 79 6.50 2.65 -2.40
C TYR A 79 7.41 2.52 -1.19
N THR A 80 7.87 3.68 -0.69
CA THR A 80 8.60 3.78 0.58
C THR A 80 7.71 4.48 1.59
N TYR A 81 7.50 3.83 2.72
CA TYR A 81 6.76 4.36 3.86
C TYR A 81 7.74 4.73 4.94
N ILE A 82 7.47 5.82 5.65
CA ILE A 82 8.27 6.26 6.80
C ILE A 82 7.37 6.55 8.00
N GLU A 83 7.96 6.62 9.19
CA GLU A 83 7.25 7.01 10.40
C GLU A 83 6.97 8.51 10.43
N ASP A 84 5.70 8.88 10.60
CA ASP A 84 5.35 10.25 10.95
C ASP A 84 5.59 10.51 12.45
N ARG A 85 6.79 11.00 12.74
CA ARG A 85 7.23 11.35 14.10
C ARG A 85 6.38 12.44 14.76
N GLU A 86 5.77 13.31 13.98
CA GLU A 86 4.99 14.42 14.50
C GLU A 86 3.59 13.96 14.90
N LEU A 87 3.01 13.00 14.16
CA LEU A 87 1.81 12.29 14.60
C LEU A 87 2.09 11.45 15.85
N ILE A 88 3.26 10.82 15.96
CA ILE A 88 3.64 10.06 17.16
C ILE A 88 3.77 10.98 18.39
N LYS A 89 4.35 12.18 18.24
CA LYS A 89 4.45 13.16 19.31
C LYS A 89 3.10 13.75 19.70
N SER A 90 2.22 14.01 18.74
CA SER A 90 0.91 14.62 18.99
C SER A 90 -0.09 13.67 19.65
N ASN A 91 0.16 12.35 19.60
CA ASN A 91 -0.71 11.32 20.17
C ASN A 91 -0.19 10.77 21.51
N LYS A 92 0.82 11.42 22.11
CA LYS A 92 1.34 11.16 23.46
C LYS A 92 0.86 12.22 24.42
#